data_AF-A0A9E4ISF0-F1
#
_entry.id   AF-A0A9E4ISF0-F1
#
_cell.length_a   1.000
_cell.length_b   1.000
_cell.length_c   1.000
_cell.angle_alpha   90.00
_cell.angle_beta   90.00
_cell.angle_gamma   90.00
#
_symmetry.space_group_name_H-M   'P 1'
#
loop_
_entity.id
_entity.type
_entity.pdbx_description
1 polymer ?
#
loop_
_entity_poly.entity_id
_entity_poly.type
_entity_poly.pdbx_seq_one_letter_code
_entity_poly.pdbx_strand_id
1 'polypeptide(L)'
;MQIESYVMAQEALAADNFDDARAALESLAPLADPVTQPLVRSAASADDIGTMRSRFKPLSEYLAALDLPQGFARAYCPMYDGGSNWVQRDGPVRNPFYGSEMLTCGVVDAAPGAHMDHTPRNGGIVFMAPDSFHHIEGTYPERGVFRLYATDNYREPVDVSTWAGRVVLEEDYDEATDEFIEVTAFDLVPSTSGEYLEATVGDLDAPAEITAKVIFVEDFPEERFDFIFAEYTAADAADSRSSTVMTGAPTSVPLADRIRPPIPEATGDIVAGITARDQELQELIGRGAFAEIFIPALQAKELALALNDRTENLSMQDQNDVKIAVRHLVRAAWLLDWYGDLGNKQQVSGAYDVFGSAASEISRVYGSTR
;
A
#
# COMPACT_ATOMS: atom_id res chain seq x y z
N MET A 1 7.32 0.41 31.04
CA MET A 1 6.17 0.26 31.97
C MET A 1 4.99 1.12 31.55
N GLN A 2 5.11 2.45 31.48
CA GLN A 2 3.99 3.31 31.05
C GLN A 2 3.52 3.04 29.62
N ILE A 3 4.44 2.94 28.64
CA ILE A 3 4.09 2.66 27.24
C ILE A 3 3.39 1.30 27.11
N GLU A 4 3.91 0.25 27.76
CA GLU A 4 3.26 -1.07 27.78
C GLU A 4 1.81 -1.01 28.26
N SER A 5 1.56 -0.39 29.42
CA SER A 5 0.21 -0.26 29.96
C SER A 5 -0.69 0.66 29.11
N TYR A 6 -0.11 1.67 28.47
CA TYR A 6 -0.82 2.52 27.50
C TYR A 6 -1.27 1.71 26.27
N VAL A 7 -0.40 0.85 25.73
CA VAL A 7 -0.73 0.06 24.54
C VAL A 7 -1.86 -0.93 24.82
N MET A 8 -1.98 -1.47 26.03
CA MET A 8 -3.16 -2.27 26.39
C MET A 8 -4.48 -1.49 26.26
N ALA A 9 -4.50 -0.21 26.66
CA ALA A 9 -5.67 0.64 26.47
C ALA A 9 -5.91 0.96 24.98
N GLN A 10 -4.84 1.22 24.23
CA GLN A 10 -4.90 1.45 22.79
C GLN A 10 -5.48 0.25 22.04
N GLU A 11 -5.03 -0.97 22.34
CA GLU A 11 -5.53 -2.20 21.71
C GLU A 11 -6.99 -2.47 22.04
N ALA A 12 -7.39 -2.25 23.29
CA ALA A 12 -8.80 -2.39 23.69
C ALA A 12 -9.70 -1.35 22.98
N LEU A 13 -9.23 -0.11 22.83
CA LEU A 13 -9.92 0.91 22.04
C LEU A 13 -10.00 0.53 20.54
N ALA A 14 -8.95 -0.07 19.99
CA ALA A 14 -8.91 -0.55 18.61
C ALA A 14 -9.87 -1.74 18.39
N ALA A 15 -10.11 -2.55 19.43
CA ALA A 15 -11.07 -3.66 19.42
C ALA A 15 -12.50 -3.28 19.83
N ASP A 16 -12.83 -1.97 19.91
CA ASP A 16 -14.13 -1.45 20.39
C ASP A 16 -14.52 -1.92 21.80
N ASN A 17 -13.56 -2.35 22.61
CA ASN A 17 -13.81 -2.89 23.94
C ASN A 17 -13.67 -1.80 25.01
N PHE A 18 -14.79 -1.14 25.31
CA PHE A 18 -14.85 -0.02 26.23
C PHE A 18 -14.47 -0.36 27.67
N ASP A 19 -14.93 -1.50 28.18
CA ASP A 19 -14.70 -1.89 29.57
C ASP A 19 -13.23 -2.25 29.81
N ASP A 20 -12.62 -2.99 28.88
CA ASP A 20 -11.19 -3.33 28.96
C ASP A 20 -10.32 -2.07 28.75
N ALA A 21 -10.71 -1.16 27.86
CA ALA A 21 -10.02 0.11 27.68
C ALA A 21 -10.06 0.96 28.96
N ARG A 22 -11.21 1.04 29.64
CA ARG A 22 -11.33 1.73 30.94
C ARG A 22 -10.42 1.08 31.98
N ALA A 23 -10.49 -0.24 32.13
CA ALA A 23 -9.69 -0.98 33.11
C ALA A 23 -8.18 -0.81 32.87
N ALA A 24 -7.76 -0.81 31.60
CA ALA A 24 -6.38 -0.55 31.21
C ALA A 24 -5.95 0.90 31.55
N LEU A 25 -6.78 1.90 31.28
CA LEU A 25 -6.49 3.30 31.63
C LEU A 25 -6.44 3.52 33.14
N GLU A 26 -7.34 2.90 33.91
CA GLU A 26 -7.31 2.96 35.38
C GLU A 26 -6.03 2.33 35.94
N SER A 27 -5.58 1.23 35.35
CA SER A 27 -4.32 0.56 35.69
C SER A 27 -3.09 1.37 35.29
N LEU A 28 -3.18 2.14 34.20
CA LEU A 28 -2.14 3.06 33.74
C LEU A 28 -2.00 4.31 34.61
N ALA A 29 -3.11 4.83 35.15
CA ALA A 29 -3.12 6.09 35.91
C ALA A 29 -2.07 6.19 37.06
N PRO A 30 -1.82 5.15 37.88
CA PRO A 30 -0.76 5.20 38.90
C PRO A 30 0.66 5.07 38.34
N LEU A 31 0.83 4.57 37.11
CA LEU A 31 2.12 4.38 36.43
C LEU A 31 2.51 5.57 35.56
N ALA A 32 1.53 6.40 35.19
CA ALA A 32 1.70 7.58 34.36
C ALA A 32 2.51 8.68 35.08
N ASP A 33 3.41 9.31 34.33
CA ASP A 33 4.14 10.48 34.79
C ASP A 33 3.20 11.67 35.11
N PRO A 34 3.67 12.70 35.84
CA PRO A 34 2.82 13.83 36.24
C PRO A 34 2.18 14.62 35.09
N VAL A 35 2.78 14.61 33.89
CA VAL A 35 2.27 15.31 32.70
C VAL A 35 1.11 14.54 32.08
N THR A 36 1.25 13.22 31.97
CA THR A 36 0.25 12.37 31.31
C THR A 36 -0.86 11.88 32.26
N GLN A 37 -0.62 11.80 33.56
CA GLN A 37 -1.60 11.28 34.53
C GLN A 37 -2.97 11.99 34.47
N PRO A 38 -3.08 13.32 34.33
CA PRO A 38 -4.38 13.98 34.16
C PRO A 38 -5.11 13.55 32.88
N LEU A 39 -4.38 13.32 31.79
CA LEU A 39 -4.94 12.87 30.51
C LEU A 39 -5.48 11.44 30.61
N VAL A 40 -4.72 10.56 31.26
CA VAL A 40 -5.15 9.18 31.54
C VAL A 40 -6.45 9.16 32.34
N ARG A 41 -6.53 9.93 33.43
CA ARG A 41 -7.75 10.02 34.27
C ARG A 41 -8.93 10.63 33.51
N SER A 42 -8.67 11.62 32.66
CA SER A 42 -9.70 12.22 31.81
C SER A 42 -10.32 11.18 30.87
N ALA A 43 -9.49 10.37 30.20
CA ALA A 43 -9.96 9.30 29.32
C ALA A 43 -10.68 8.18 30.09
N ALA A 44 -10.12 7.72 31.22
CA ALA A 44 -10.72 6.66 32.04
C ALA A 44 -12.13 7.03 32.55
N SER A 45 -12.35 8.30 32.86
CA SER A 45 -13.63 8.83 33.35
C SER A 45 -14.66 9.14 32.25
N ALA A 46 -14.41 8.76 31.01
CA ALA A 46 -15.40 8.88 29.94
C ALA A 46 -16.59 7.93 30.16
N ASP A 47 -17.79 8.39 29.80
CA ASP A 47 -19.03 7.62 29.97
C ASP A 47 -19.28 6.65 28.81
N ASP A 48 -18.68 6.91 27.65
CA ASP A 48 -18.80 6.14 26.41
C ASP A 48 -17.48 6.09 25.62
N ILE A 49 -17.39 5.15 24.67
CA ILE A 49 -16.16 4.91 23.89
C ILE A 49 -15.78 6.08 22.98
N GLY A 50 -16.76 6.81 22.42
CA GLY A 50 -16.50 7.97 21.59
C GLY A 50 -15.85 9.09 22.39
N THR A 51 -16.42 9.40 23.56
CA THR A 51 -15.84 10.35 24.51
C THR A 51 -14.47 9.89 25.01
N MET A 52 -14.28 8.58 25.26
CA MET A 52 -12.99 8.02 25.67
C MET A 52 -11.92 8.25 24.60
N ARG A 53 -12.22 7.95 23.33
CA ARG A 53 -11.32 8.16 22.18
C ARG A 53 -10.91 9.62 22.04
N SER A 54 -11.87 10.55 22.13
CA SER A 54 -11.57 11.98 22.05
C SER A 54 -10.69 12.45 23.22
N ARG A 55 -10.91 11.92 24.43
CA ARG A 55 -10.08 12.24 25.61
C ARG A 55 -8.75 11.49 25.64
N PHE A 56 -8.63 10.39 24.89
CA PHE A 56 -7.41 9.61 24.73
C PHE A 56 -6.42 10.27 23.76
N LYS A 57 -6.91 10.99 22.74
CA LYS A 57 -6.09 11.67 21.72
C LYS A 57 -4.93 12.51 22.31
N PRO A 58 -5.13 13.40 23.31
CA PRO A 58 -4.01 14.17 23.85
C PRO A 58 -2.92 13.30 24.51
N LEU A 59 -3.32 12.18 25.14
CA LEU A 59 -2.38 11.21 25.72
C LEU A 59 -1.59 10.49 24.62
N SER A 60 -2.28 10.05 23.56
CA SER A 60 -1.66 9.33 22.45
C SER A 60 -0.65 10.20 21.69
N GLU A 61 -1.00 11.46 21.41
CA GLU A 61 -0.14 12.42 20.73
C GLU A 61 1.10 12.75 21.57
N TYR A 62 0.93 12.90 22.88
CA TYR A 62 2.06 13.14 23.78
C TYR A 62 3.06 11.98 23.76
N LEU A 63 2.58 10.74 23.87
CA LEU A 63 3.44 9.56 23.88
C LEU A 63 4.07 9.28 22.51
N ALA A 64 3.34 9.52 21.43
CA ALA A 64 3.86 9.36 20.07
C ALA A 64 5.00 10.34 19.75
N ALA A 65 5.05 11.50 20.39
CA ALA A 65 6.11 12.49 20.21
C ALA A 65 7.43 12.11 20.91
N LEU A 66 7.47 11.03 21.71
CA LEU A 66 8.66 10.58 22.42
C LEU A 66 9.52 9.65 21.55
N ASP A 67 10.77 9.43 21.99
CA ASP A 67 11.60 8.33 21.49
C ASP A 67 10.99 7.01 21.96
N LEU A 68 10.63 6.15 21.01
CA LEU A 68 10.00 4.87 21.30
C LEU A 68 11.06 3.79 21.57
N PRO A 69 10.84 2.92 22.56
CA PRO A 69 11.65 1.72 22.72
C PRO A 69 11.41 0.75 21.54
N GLN A 70 12.36 -0.14 21.30
CA GLN A 70 12.22 -1.23 20.32
C GLN A 70 10.98 -2.08 20.63
N GLY A 71 10.26 -2.52 19.59
CA GLY A 71 9.00 -3.26 19.74
C GLY A 71 7.75 -2.38 19.66
N PHE A 72 7.91 -1.07 19.46
CA PHE A 72 6.82 -0.11 19.36
C PHE A 72 6.99 0.82 18.17
N ALA A 73 5.88 1.10 17.50
CA ALA A 73 5.83 2.00 16.37
C ALA A 73 4.90 3.19 16.63
N ARG A 74 5.18 4.29 15.93
CA ARG A 74 4.26 5.42 15.82
C ARG A 74 3.33 5.15 14.66
N ALA A 75 2.06 5.43 14.85
CA ALA A 75 1.10 5.39 13.77
C ALA A 75 0.30 6.68 13.71
N TYR A 76 -0.19 7.01 12.53
CA TYR A 76 -0.85 8.27 12.23
C TYR A 76 -2.13 8.04 11.40
N CYS A 77 -3.22 8.68 11.82
CA CYS A 77 -4.49 8.70 11.13
C CYS A 77 -4.78 10.15 10.72
N PRO A 78 -4.86 10.48 9.42
CA PRO A 78 -5.13 11.85 8.98
C PRO A 78 -6.59 12.29 9.17
N MET A 79 -7.51 11.33 9.38
CA MET A 79 -8.96 11.59 9.39
C MET A 79 -9.51 11.97 10.77
N TYR A 80 -8.95 11.44 11.86
CA TYR A 80 -9.49 11.68 13.19
C TYR A 80 -9.11 13.07 13.70
N ASP A 81 -10.11 13.95 13.87
CA ASP A 81 -9.99 15.30 14.43
C ASP A 81 -8.85 16.14 13.80
N GLY A 82 -8.73 16.09 12.46
CA GLY A 82 -7.71 16.81 11.71
C GLY A 82 -6.31 16.18 11.75
N GLY A 83 -6.20 14.94 12.23
CA GLY A 83 -4.96 14.19 12.33
C GLY A 83 -4.67 13.76 13.76
N SER A 84 -4.34 12.49 13.96
CA SER A 84 -4.03 11.93 15.28
C SER A 84 -2.90 10.92 15.22
N ASN A 85 -1.94 11.07 16.13
CA ASN A 85 -0.85 10.10 16.32
C ASN A 85 -1.14 9.18 17.51
N TRP A 86 -0.70 7.93 17.42
CA TRP A 86 -0.67 7.01 18.54
C TRP A 86 0.58 6.13 18.53
N VAL A 87 0.82 5.46 19.65
CA VAL A 87 1.84 4.42 19.80
C VAL A 87 1.12 3.06 19.85
N GLN A 88 1.67 2.07 19.16
CA GLN A 88 1.23 0.68 19.21
C GLN A 88 2.44 -0.26 19.26
N ARG A 89 2.21 -1.56 19.47
CA ARG A 89 3.28 -2.55 19.24
C ARG A 89 3.65 -2.55 17.75
N ASP A 90 4.90 -2.92 17.46
CA ASP A 90 5.32 -3.21 16.10
C ASP A 90 4.39 -4.26 15.49
N GLY A 91 3.88 -4.00 14.29
CA GLY A 91 2.81 -4.80 13.69
C GLY A 91 1.92 -4.00 12.74
N PRO A 92 0.88 -4.66 12.20
CA PRO A 92 -0.20 -4.03 11.45
C PRO A 92 -0.79 -2.81 12.15
N VAL A 93 -1.26 -1.81 11.40
CA VAL A 93 -2.00 -0.66 11.95
C VAL A 93 -3.18 -1.17 12.79
N ARG A 94 -3.31 -0.65 14.03
CA ARG A 94 -4.46 -0.89 14.91
C ARG A 94 -5.04 0.45 15.39
N ASN A 95 -5.95 1.02 14.62
CA ASN A 95 -6.50 2.36 14.86
C ASN A 95 -7.40 2.42 16.11
N PRO A 96 -6.98 3.08 17.20
CA PRO A 96 -7.79 3.16 18.42
C PRO A 96 -8.98 4.12 18.32
N PHE A 97 -8.99 5.00 17.31
CA PHE A 97 -9.95 6.10 17.20
C PHE A 97 -11.21 5.73 16.42
N TYR A 98 -11.09 4.80 15.47
CA TYR A 98 -12.21 4.29 14.70
C TYR A 98 -12.53 2.82 15.02
N GLY A 99 -11.66 2.12 15.77
CA GLY A 99 -11.94 0.75 16.19
C GLY A 99 -11.98 -0.22 15.02
N SER A 100 -12.83 -1.24 15.12
CA SER A 100 -13.04 -2.27 14.10
C SER A 100 -13.46 -1.71 12.74
N GLU A 101 -14.16 -0.57 12.70
CA GLU A 101 -14.64 0.04 11.45
C GLU A 101 -13.50 0.50 10.53
N MET A 102 -12.38 0.95 11.11
CA MET A 102 -11.21 1.38 10.33
C MET A 102 -9.91 0.90 10.98
N LEU A 103 -9.89 -0.36 11.43
CA LEU A 103 -8.83 -0.89 12.29
C LEU A 103 -7.45 -0.80 11.65
N THR A 104 -7.34 -1.08 10.35
CA THR A 104 -6.11 -1.02 9.57
C THR A 104 -5.87 0.36 8.93
N CYS A 105 -6.76 1.33 9.16
CA CYS A 105 -6.63 2.65 8.56
C CYS A 105 -5.65 3.53 9.33
N GLY A 106 -4.61 3.96 8.64
CA GLY A 106 -3.53 4.79 9.16
C GLY A 106 -2.22 4.42 8.49
N VAL A 107 -1.16 5.14 8.83
CA VAL A 107 0.20 4.81 8.40
C VAL A 107 1.03 4.55 9.64
N VAL A 108 1.86 3.51 9.62
CA VAL A 108 2.83 3.24 10.67
C VAL A 108 4.18 3.76 10.22
N ASP A 109 4.74 4.68 10.99
CA ASP A 109 6.12 5.12 10.89
C ASP A 109 7.00 4.00 11.49
N ALA A 110 7.07 2.86 10.80
CA ALA A 110 8.14 1.91 11.02
C ALA A 110 9.46 2.64 10.73
N ALA A 111 10.56 2.24 11.36
CA ALA A 111 11.86 2.94 11.23
C ALA A 111 12.13 3.35 9.77
N PRO A 112 12.60 4.59 9.49
CA PRO A 112 12.76 5.07 8.12
C PRO A 112 13.49 4.04 7.23
N GLY A 113 12.79 3.54 6.21
CA GLY A 113 13.31 2.52 5.29
C GLY A 113 12.85 1.07 5.54
N ALA A 114 12.21 0.77 6.68
CA ALA A 114 11.64 -0.55 6.97
C ALA A 114 10.61 -0.94 5.89
N HIS A 115 9.68 -0.05 5.59
CA HIS A 115 8.64 -0.23 4.56
C HIS A 115 9.12 -0.01 3.10
N MET A 116 10.42 0.21 2.85
CA MET A 116 10.91 0.61 1.51
C MET A 116 11.65 -0.51 0.77
N ASP A 117 11.91 -1.65 1.41
CA ASP A 117 12.62 -2.76 0.79
C ASP A 117 11.66 -3.74 0.12
N HIS A 118 11.31 -3.47 -1.13
CA HIS A 118 10.49 -4.36 -1.95
C HIS A 118 11.35 -5.38 -2.74
N THR A 119 12.58 -5.67 -2.30
CA THR A 119 13.46 -6.64 -2.97
C THR A 119 12.97 -8.07 -2.70
N PRO A 120 12.70 -8.90 -3.73
CA PRO A 120 12.30 -10.29 -3.56
C PRO A 120 13.38 -11.11 -2.82
N ARG A 121 12.96 -11.97 -1.88
CA ARG A 121 13.87 -12.87 -1.15
C ARG A 121 13.87 -14.29 -1.70
N ASN A 122 12.79 -14.66 -2.37
CA ASN A 122 12.56 -15.99 -2.94
C ASN A 122 12.51 -15.95 -4.48
N GLY A 123 12.91 -14.81 -5.08
CA GLY A 123 12.90 -14.61 -6.52
C GLY A 123 11.52 -14.30 -7.12
N GLY A 124 10.55 -14.00 -6.26
CA GLY A 124 9.15 -13.74 -6.62
C GLY A 124 8.85 -12.29 -6.97
N ILE A 125 7.56 -11.97 -6.90
CA ILE A 125 7.02 -10.61 -7.01
C ILE A 125 6.56 -10.20 -5.61
N VAL A 126 6.97 -9.01 -5.17
CA VAL A 126 6.68 -8.49 -3.82
C VAL A 126 5.65 -7.37 -3.90
N PHE A 127 4.66 -7.42 -3.01
CA PHE A 127 3.68 -6.38 -2.76
C PHE A 127 3.62 -6.06 -1.27
N MET A 128 3.13 -4.87 -0.93
CA MET A 128 2.73 -4.50 0.42
C MET A 128 1.28 -4.88 0.67
N ALA A 129 1.01 -5.44 1.85
CA ALA A 129 -0.34 -5.59 2.34
C ALA A 129 -0.94 -4.22 2.73
N PRO A 130 -2.27 -4.04 2.60
CA PRO A 130 -2.94 -2.79 3.01
C PRO A 130 -2.77 -2.42 4.48
N ASP A 131 -2.42 -3.38 5.34
CA ASP A 131 -2.11 -3.15 6.74
C ASP A 131 -0.79 -2.41 7.00
N SER A 132 -0.05 -2.09 5.92
CA SER A 132 1.23 -1.38 5.92
C SER A 132 2.32 -2.07 6.75
N PHE A 133 2.23 -3.39 6.92
CA PHE A 133 3.16 -4.17 7.73
C PHE A 133 3.69 -5.42 7.01
N HIS A 134 2.80 -6.20 6.40
CA HIS A 134 3.23 -7.40 5.71
C HIS A 134 3.71 -7.07 4.29
N HIS A 135 4.90 -7.54 3.94
CA HIS A 135 5.29 -7.69 2.55
C HIS A 135 4.92 -9.11 2.13
N ILE A 136 4.17 -9.22 1.03
CA ILE A 136 3.71 -10.48 0.45
C ILE A 136 4.54 -10.77 -0.78
N GLU A 137 5.23 -11.92 -0.79
CA GLU A 137 6.00 -12.38 -1.94
C GLU A 137 5.35 -13.62 -2.57
N GLY A 138 4.82 -13.46 -3.77
CA GLY A 138 4.30 -14.56 -4.58
C GLY A 138 5.41 -15.16 -5.45
N THR A 139 5.50 -16.49 -5.47
CA THR A 139 6.42 -17.24 -6.31
C THR A 139 5.69 -18.32 -7.09
N TYR A 140 6.19 -18.63 -8.28
CA TYR A 140 5.73 -19.75 -9.11
C TYR A 140 6.95 -20.63 -9.45
N PRO A 141 7.48 -21.37 -8.46
CA PRO A 141 8.80 -22.00 -8.57
C PRO A 141 8.86 -23.13 -9.59
N GLU A 142 7.76 -23.85 -9.76
CA GLU A 142 7.66 -24.96 -10.69
C GLU A 142 6.23 -25.14 -11.18
N ARG A 143 6.07 -26.06 -12.13
CA ARG A 143 4.81 -26.30 -12.82
C ARG A 143 3.69 -26.61 -11.83
N GLY A 144 2.68 -25.75 -11.82
CA GLY A 144 1.47 -25.90 -11.01
C GLY A 144 1.62 -25.72 -9.52
N VAL A 145 2.76 -25.19 -9.06
CA VAL A 145 2.99 -24.87 -7.65
C VAL A 145 3.12 -23.36 -7.50
N PHE A 146 2.19 -22.76 -6.77
CA PHE A 146 2.28 -21.37 -6.32
C PHE A 146 2.61 -21.35 -4.83
N ARG A 147 3.54 -20.48 -4.42
CA ARG A 147 3.82 -20.23 -3.00
C ARG A 147 3.75 -18.75 -2.67
N LEU A 148 3.23 -18.45 -1.49
CA LEU A 148 3.15 -17.11 -0.93
C LEU A 148 3.92 -17.06 0.39
N TYR A 149 4.89 -16.17 0.45
CA TYR A 149 5.69 -15.87 1.64
C TYR A 149 5.26 -14.53 2.21
N ALA A 150 5.44 -14.35 3.51
CA ALA A 150 5.22 -13.09 4.19
C ALA A 150 6.45 -12.70 5.02
N THR A 151 6.80 -11.42 4.97
CA THR A 151 7.77 -10.82 5.89
C THR A 151 7.20 -9.56 6.51
N ASP A 152 7.69 -9.16 7.68
CA ASP A 152 7.30 -7.89 8.29
C ASP A 152 7.99 -6.69 7.62
N ASN A 153 7.76 -5.49 8.18
CA ASN A 153 8.41 -4.26 7.74
C ASN A 153 9.93 -4.26 7.95
N TYR A 154 10.50 -5.14 8.77
CA TYR A 154 11.96 -5.29 8.87
C TYR A 154 12.48 -6.40 7.96
N ARG A 155 11.59 -6.92 7.10
CA ARG A 155 11.81 -8.05 6.23
C ARG A 155 12.11 -9.33 7.02
N GLU A 156 11.79 -9.43 8.30
CA GLU A 156 11.89 -10.69 9.05
C GLU A 156 10.72 -11.63 8.66
N PRO A 157 10.94 -12.95 8.59
CA PRO A 157 9.86 -13.90 8.23
C PRO A 157 8.67 -13.83 9.20
N VAL A 158 7.46 -13.92 8.65
CA VAL A 158 6.21 -14.00 9.42
C VAL A 158 5.70 -15.44 9.38
N ASP A 159 5.29 -15.96 10.54
CA ASP A 159 4.65 -17.27 10.65
C ASP A 159 3.22 -17.19 10.08
N VAL A 160 2.98 -17.89 8.97
CA VAL A 160 1.70 -17.92 8.27
C VAL A 160 0.85 -19.15 8.61
N SER A 161 1.21 -19.91 9.64
CA SER A 161 0.52 -21.16 10.02
C SER A 161 -0.96 -20.98 10.36
N THR A 162 -1.37 -19.79 10.81
CA THR A 162 -2.76 -19.46 11.14
C THR A 162 -3.49 -18.72 10.01
N TRP A 163 -2.81 -18.43 8.91
CA TRP A 163 -3.42 -17.71 7.78
C TRP A 163 -4.31 -18.65 6.99
N ALA A 164 -5.36 -18.08 6.42
CA ALA A 164 -6.26 -18.77 5.51
C ALA A 164 -6.28 -18.04 4.17
N GLY A 165 -6.60 -18.74 3.10
CA GLY A 165 -6.70 -18.11 1.79
C GLY A 165 -6.86 -19.11 0.67
N ARG A 166 -6.91 -18.58 -0.54
CA ARG A 166 -7.02 -19.36 -1.77
C ARG A 166 -6.36 -18.63 -2.93
N VAL A 167 -5.88 -19.41 -3.89
CA VAL A 167 -5.58 -18.93 -5.23
C VAL A 167 -6.86 -18.96 -6.04
N VAL A 168 -7.10 -17.90 -6.80
CA VAL A 168 -8.15 -17.78 -7.80
C VAL A 168 -7.49 -17.59 -9.17
N LEU A 169 -7.87 -18.41 -10.14
CA LEU A 169 -7.34 -18.35 -11.51
C LEU A 169 -8.33 -17.75 -12.51
N GLU A 170 -9.62 -17.80 -12.19
CA GLU A 170 -10.68 -17.33 -13.06
C GLU A 170 -11.81 -16.76 -12.21
N GLU A 171 -12.26 -15.57 -12.59
CA GLU A 171 -13.37 -14.85 -11.99
C GLU A 171 -14.28 -14.32 -13.09
N ASP A 172 -15.59 -14.43 -12.89
CA ASP A 172 -16.61 -13.83 -13.74
C ASP A 172 -17.20 -12.61 -13.02
N TYR A 173 -17.37 -11.51 -13.75
CA TYR A 173 -18.02 -10.33 -13.20
C TYR A 173 -19.55 -10.45 -13.32
N ASP A 174 -20.25 -10.30 -12.19
CA ASP A 174 -21.71 -10.26 -12.13
C ASP A 174 -22.20 -8.80 -12.09
N GLU A 175 -22.74 -8.34 -13.23
CA GLU A 175 -23.32 -7.00 -13.37
C GLU A 175 -24.49 -6.71 -12.42
N ALA A 176 -25.20 -7.73 -11.94
CA ALA A 176 -26.37 -7.55 -11.09
C ALA A 176 -25.99 -7.25 -9.63
N THR A 177 -24.87 -7.82 -9.17
CA THR A 177 -24.35 -7.62 -7.80
C THR A 177 -23.18 -6.65 -7.74
N ASP A 178 -22.57 -6.31 -8.88
CA ASP A 178 -21.31 -5.54 -8.95
C ASP A 178 -20.17 -6.27 -8.21
N GLU A 179 -20.13 -7.60 -8.34
CA GLU A 179 -19.15 -8.47 -7.67
C GLU A 179 -18.47 -9.45 -8.65
N PHE A 180 -17.24 -9.85 -8.33
CA PHE A 180 -16.54 -10.92 -9.03
C PHE A 180 -16.82 -12.26 -8.36
N ILE A 181 -17.31 -13.22 -9.14
CA ILE A 181 -17.59 -14.59 -8.73
C ILE A 181 -16.41 -15.46 -9.12
N GLU A 182 -15.88 -16.21 -8.15
CA GLU A 182 -14.77 -17.13 -8.39
C GLU A 182 -15.24 -18.38 -9.12
N VAL A 183 -14.64 -18.64 -10.27
CA VAL A 183 -14.95 -19.80 -11.12
C VAL A 183 -13.99 -20.94 -10.81
N THR A 184 -12.70 -20.64 -10.70
CA THR A 184 -11.64 -21.62 -10.48
C THR A 184 -10.75 -21.17 -9.32
N ALA A 185 -10.81 -21.90 -8.20
CA ALA A 185 -10.04 -21.60 -6.99
C ALA A 185 -9.40 -22.85 -6.35
N PHE A 186 -8.29 -22.64 -5.66
CA PHE A 186 -7.49 -23.67 -4.97
C PHE A 186 -7.08 -23.17 -3.59
N ASP A 187 -7.26 -23.99 -2.55
CA ASP A 187 -6.89 -23.60 -1.19
C ASP A 187 -5.38 -23.33 -1.06
N LEU A 188 -5.05 -22.25 -0.33
CA LEU A 188 -3.70 -21.99 0.13
C LEU A 188 -3.49 -22.72 1.46
N VAL A 189 -2.56 -23.67 1.50
CA VAL A 189 -2.27 -24.48 2.67
C VAL A 189 -0.93 -24.06 3.28
N PRO A 190 -0.86 -23.77 4.59
CA PRO A 190 0.40 -23.49 5.25
C PRO A 190 1.36 -24.69 5.18
N SER A 191 2.63 -24.40 4.87
CA SER A 191 3.74 -25.34 5.00
C SER A 191 3.87 -25.83 6.44
N THR A 192 4.48 -27.02 6.63
CA THR A 192 4.67 -27.59 7.98
C THR A 192 5.54 -26.74 8.89
N SER A 193 6.41 -25.90 8.33
CA SER A 193 7.25 -24.95 9.07
C SER A 193 6.57 -23.61 9.36
N GLY A 194 5.43 -23.32 8.71
CA GLY A 194 4.77 -22.01 8.80
C GLY A 194 5.44 -20.90 7.98
N GLU A 195 6.39 -21.22 7.09
CA GLU A 195 7.19 -20.22 6.35
C GLU A 195 6.49 -19.67 5.10
N TYR A 196 5.60 -20.46 4.50
CA TYR A 196 4.82 -20.08 3.31
C TYR A 196 3.47 -20.78 3.27
N LEU A 197 2.56 -20.22 2.49
CA LEU A 197 1.35 -20.87 1.99
C LEU A 197 1.62 -21.46 0.59
N GLU A 198 1.06 -22.62 0.28
CA GLU A 198 1.21 -23.27 -1.02
C GLU A 198 -0.15 -23.67 -1.61
N ALA A 199 -0.30 -23.51 -2.92
CA ALA A 199 -1.45 -24.02 -3.68
C ALA A 199 -0.97 -24.82 -4.90
N THR A 200 -1.61 -25.95 -5.15
CA THR A 200 -1.42 -26.74 -6.39
C THR A 200 -2.47 -26.29 -7.41
N VAL A 201 -2.06 -25.43 -8.34
CA VAL A 201 -2.95 -24.68 -9.26
C VAL A 201 -3.07 -25.30 -10.65
N GLY A 202 -2.43 -26.44 -10.89
CA GLY A 202 -2.41 -27.10 -12.19
C GLY A 202 -1.56 -26.38 -13.24
N ASP A 203 -1.67 -26.82 -14.48
CA ASP A 203 -0.81 -26.35 -15.57
C ASP A 203 -1.33 -25.03 -16.15
N LEU A 204 -0.55 -23.96 -16.03
CA LEU A 204 -0.86 -22.64 -16.58
C LEU A 204 0.04 -22.32 -17.77
N ASP A 205 -0.55 -21.71 -18.81
CA ASP A 205 0.21 -21.11 -19.91
C ASP A 205 0.90 -19.82 -19.44
N ALA A 206 2.01 -19.46 -20.08
CA ALA A 206 2.70 -18.22 -19.80
C ALA A 206 2.12 -17.04 -20.62
N PRO A 207 1.93 -15.85 -20.02
CA PRO A 207 2.15 -15.54 -18.62
C PRO A 207 1.07 -16.17 -17.72
N ALA A 208 1.51 -16.75 -16.59
CA ALA A 208 0.59 -17.29 -15.60
C ALA A 208 0.03 -16.15 -14.74
N GLU A 209 -1.27 -15.91 -14.84
CA GLU A 209 -2.00 -14.97 -13.98
C GLU A 209 -2.58 -15.71 -12.78
N ILE A 210 -2.20 -15.29 -11.58
CA ILE A 210 -2.57 -15.93 -10.32
C ILE A 210 -3.02 -14.85 -9.35
N THR A 211 -4.27 -14.90 -8.90
CA THR A 211 -4.76 -14.07 -7.81
C THR A 211 -4.68 -14.83 -6.50
N ALA A 212 -4.03 -14.28 -5.48
CA ALA A 212 -4.11 -14.79 -4.11
C ALA A 212 -5.06 -13.93 -3.29
N LYS A 213 -6.01 -14.56 -2.60
CA LYS A 213 -6.87 -13.92 -1.60
C LYS A 213 -6.55 -14.51 -0.24
N VAL A 214 -6.07 -13.68 0.69
CA VAL A 214 -5.47 -14.11 1.95
C VAL A 214 -6.08 -13.37 3.14
N ILE A 215 -6.35 -14.08 4.23
CA ILE A 215 -6.83 -13.56 5.50
C ILE A 215 -5.69 -13.74 6.51
N PHE A 216 -5.07 -12.63 6.93
CA PHE A 216 -3.92 -12.64 7.84
C PHE A 216 -4.31 -12.86 9.30
N VAL A 217 -5.49 -12.34 9.68
CA VAL A 217 -6.03 -12.41 11.04
C VAL A 217 -7.48 -12.85 10.93
N GLU A 218 -7.88 -13.81 11.78
CA GLU A 218 -9.27 -14.25 11.88
C GLU A 218 -10.19 -13.03 12.10
N ASP A 219 -11.33 -13.00 11.40
CA ASP A 219 -12.32 -11.90 11.37
C ASP A 219 -11.92 -10.60 10.64
N PHE A 220 -10.75 -10.52 10.01
CA PHE A 220 -10.39 -9.41 9.14
C PHE A 220 -10.79 -9.65 7.67
N PRO A 221 -10.95 -8.59 6.85
CA PRO A 221 -11.22 -8.76 5.43
C PRO A 221 -10.10 -9.55 4.75
N GLU A 222 -10.47 -10.29 3.71
CA GLU A 222 -9.49 -10.91 2.82
C GLU A 222 -8.80 -9.85 1.96
N GLU A 223 -7.50 -10.00 1.80
CA GLU A 223 -6.65 -9.13 1.00
C GLU A 223 -6.30 -9.80 -0.33
N ARG A 224 -6.36 -9.03 -1.42
CA ARG A 224 -6.17 -9.51 -2.79
C ARG A 224 -4.80 -9.08 -3.34
N PHE A 225 -4.07 -10.05 -3.89
CA PHE A 225 -2.79 -9.84 -4.58
C PHE A 225 -2.81 -10.52 -5.94
N ASP A 226 -2.52 -9.79 -7.00
CA ASP A 226 -2.53 -10.28 -8.38
C ASP A 226 -1.11 -10.41 -8.92
N PHE A 227 -0.70 -11.64 -9.22
CA PHE A 227 0.62 -11.97 -9.72
C PHE A 227 0.57 -12.34 -11.21
N ILE A 228 1.53 -11.83 -11.99
CA ILE A 228 1.70 -12.20 -13.40
C ILE A 228 3.12 -12.73 -13.60
N PHE A 229 3.26 -14.03 -13.78
CA PHE A 229 4.55 -14.69 -13.97
C PHE A 229 4.79 -14.99 -15.44
N ALA A 230 5.74 -14.28 -16.05
CA ALA A 230 6.18 -14.58 -17.42
C ALA A 230 6.98 -15.90 -17.51
N GLU A 231 7.61 -16.31 -16.42
CA GLU A 231 8.44 -17.51 -16.28
C GLU A 231 8.40 -18.03 -14.85
N TYR A 232 8.85 -19.28 -14.64
CA TYR A 232 8.99 -19.84 -13.29
C TYR A 232 10.01 -19.04 -12.47
N THR A 233 9.72 -18.84 -11.19
CA THR A 233 10.59 -18.12 -10.27
C THR A 233 11.75 -19.00 -9.81
N ALA A 234 12.99 -18.55 -9.92
CA ALA A 234 14.14 -19.30 -9.42
C ALA A 234 14.45 -18.92 -7.97
N ALA A 235 14.71 -19.91 -7.11
CA ALA A 235 15.07 -19.70 -5.70
C ALA A 235 16.34 -18.83 -5.53
N ASP A 236 17.27 -18.89 -6.49
CA ASP A 236 18.51 -18.10 -6.53
C ASP A 236 18.38 -16.80 -7.37
N ALA A 237 17.15 -16.42 -7.79
CA ALA A 237 16.93 -15.19 -8.56
C ALA A 237 17.16 -13.91 -7.76
N ALA A 238 17.14 -13.99 -6.42
CA ALA A 238 17.50 -12.89 -5.53
C ALA A 238 18.93 -12.36 -5.81
N ASP A 239 19.83 -13.23 -6.27
CA ASP A 239 21.23 -12.88 -6.58
C ASP A 239 21.47 -12.65 -8.09
N SER A 240 20.53 -13.04 -8.97
CA SER A 240 20.76 -13.08 -10.42
C SER A 240 19.94 -12.09 -11.26
N ARG A 241 19.03 -11.31 -10.65
CA ARG A 241 18.45 -10.11 -11.31
C ARG A 241 19.11 -8.79 -10.92
N SER A 242 20.18 -8.82 -10.11
CA SER A 242 21.15 -7.73 -10.03
C SER A 242 22.52 -8.24 -10.45
N SER A 243 23.18 -7.47 -11.31
CA SER A 243 24.55 -7.65 -11.79
C SER A 243 24.79 -8.68 -12.90
N THR A 244 24.32 -8.34 -14.10
CA THR A 244 25.35 -8.27 -15.16
C THR A 244 26.37 -7.25 -14.64
N VAL A 245 27.53 -7.70 -14.16
CA VAL A 245 28.65 -6.82 -13.86
C VAL A 245 29.12 -6.22 -15.19
N MET A 246 28.40 -5.21 -15.66
CA MET A 246 28.99 -4.20 -16.51
C MET A 246 30.01 -3.48 -15.63
N THR A 247 31.28 -3.75 -15.87
CA THR A 247 32.38 -2.91 -15.39
C THR A 247 32.14 -1.50 -15.91
N GLY A 248 31.51 -0.66 -15.08
CA GLY A 248 31.02 0.68 -15.46
C GLY A 248 29.57 1.01 -15.08
N ALA A 249 28.95 0.31 -14.12
CA ALA A 249 27.61 0.65 -13.65
C ALA A 249 27.53 2.13 -13.22
N PRO A 250 26.62 2.94 -13.80
CA PRO A 250 26.44 4.33 -13.40
C PRO A 250 25.98 4.40 -11.95
N THR A 251 26.34 5.48 -11.27
CA THR A 251 25.87 5.80 -9.91
C THR A 251 24.35 5.69 -9.86
N SER A 252 23.80 4.96 -8.88
CA SER A 252 22.35 4.83 -8.70
C SER A 252 21.75 6.23 -8.50
N VAL A 253 20.85 6.64 -9.40
CA VAL A 253 20.15 7.92 -9.31
C VAL A 253 19.21 7.89 -8.10
N PRO A 254 19.24 8.88 -7.18
CA PRO A 254 18.32 8.95 -6.05
C PRO A 254 16.85 8.84 -6.50
N LEU A 255 16.01 8.19 -5.69
CA LEU A 255 14.60 7.98 -6.06
C LEU A 255 13.86 9.30 -6.34
N ALA A 256 14.14 10.34 -5.54
CA ALA A 256 13.59 11.67 -5.72
C ALA A 256 13.90 12.27 -7.11
N ASP A 257 15.09 11.96 -7.65
CA ASP A 257 15.51 12.40 -8.98
C ASP A 257 14.93 11.51 -10.08
N ARG A 258 14.66 10.22 -9.79
CA ARG A 258 13.99 9.31 -10.73
C ARG A 258 12.54 9.69 -10.99
N ILE A 259 11.81 10.18 -9.97
CA ILE A 259 10.38 10.53 -10.10
C ILE A 259 10.14 11.97 -10.58
N ARG A 260 11.19 12.82 -10.60
CA ARG A 260 11.11 14.23 -11.04
C ARG A 260 11.90 14.43 -12.32
N PRO A 261 11.27 14.27 -13.50
CA PRO A 261 11.97 14.46 -14.75
C PRO A 261 12.28 15.96 -14.95
N PRO A 262 13.35 16.30 -15.69
CA PRO A 262 13.56 17.68 -16.11
C PRO A 262 12.36 18.13 -16.96
N ILE A 263 11.83 19.32 -16.69
CA ILE A 263 10.66 19.86 -17.39
C ILE A 263 11.11 20.49 -18.72
N PRO A 264 10.67 19.99 -19.88
CA PRO A 264 11.01 20.58 -21.18
C PRO A 264 10.53 22.03 -21.35
N GLU A 265 11.25 22.82 -22.17
CA GLU A 265 10.83 24.19 -22.52
C GLU A 265 9.68 24.20 -23.55
N ALA A 266 9.71 23.31 -24.53
CA ALA A 266 8.66 23.24 -25.55
C ALA A 266 7.44 22.49 -25.02
N THR A 267 6.25 23.08 -25.16
CA THR A 267 4.99 22.46 -24.75
C THR A 267 4.74 21.12 -25.46
N GLY A 268 5.12 21.02 -26.74
CA GLY A 268 5.01 19.76 -27.49
C GLY A 268 5.83 18.61 -26.89
N ASP A 269 7.00 18.92 -26.31
CA ASP A 269 7.87 17.92 -25.68
C ASP A 269 7.31 17.48 -24.32
N ILE A 270 6.64 18.37 -23.59
CA ILE A 270 5.90 18.00 -22.37
C ILE A 270 4.79 17.00 -22.71
N VAL A 271 3.99 17.30 -23.73
CA VAL A 271 2.89 16.43 -24.18
C VAL A 271 3.43 15.07 -24.63
N ALA A 272 4.49 15.05 -25.45
CA ALA A 272 5.15 13.81 -25.87
C ALA A 272 5.69 13.01 -24.68
N GLY A 273 6.24 13.70 -23.66
CA GLY A 273 6.66 13.09 -22.41
C GLY A 273 5.52 12.41 -21.67
N ILE A 274 4.35 13.07 -21.53
CA ILE A 274 3.17 12.47 -20.89
C ILE A 274 2.71 11.22 -21.66
N THR A 275 2.62 11.29 -22.99
CA THR A 275 2.25 10.15 -23.83
C THR A 275 3.23 8.98 -23.70
N ALA A 276 4.53 9.24 -23.61
CA ALA A 276 5.52 8.19 -23.44
C ALA A 276 5.38 7.48 -22.08
N ARG A 277 5.03 8.21 -21.01
CA ARG A 277 4.78 7.63 -19.68
C ARG A 277 3.48 6.82 -19.62
N ASP A 278 2.45 7.25 -20.35
CA ASP A 278 1.22 6.48 -20.50
C ASP A 278 1.48 5.12 -21.17
N GLN A 279 2.28 5.08 -22.24
CA GLN A 279 2.68 3.84 -22.91
C GLN A 279 3.51 2.93 -21.98
N GLU A 280 4.45 3.51 -21.23
CA GLU A 280 5.26 2.77 -20.26
C GLU A 280 4.41 2.17 -19.13
N LEU A 281 3.41 2.92 -18.63
CA LEU A 281 2.44 2.42 -17.66
C LEU A 281 1.65 1.24 -18.21
N GLN A 282 1.17 1.34 -19.46
CA GLN A 282 0.43 0.25 -20.11
C GLN A 282 1.28 -1.03 -20.19
N GLU A 283 2.55 -0.90 -20.56
CA GLU A 283 3.49 -2.01 -20.65
C GLU A 283 3.76 -2.65 -19.28
N LEU A 284 4.01 -1.84 -18.25
CA LEU A 284 4.26 -2.32 -16.88
C LEU A 284 3.04 -3.03 -16.29
N ILE A 285 1.84 -2.45 -16.46
CA ILE A 285 0.58 -3.05 -15.99
C ILE A 285 0.33 -4.38 -16.71
N GLY A 286 0.53 -4.43 -18.03
CA GLY A 286 0.31 -5.63 -18.82
C GLY A 286 1.19 -6.83 -18.42
N ARG A 287 2.39 -6.57 -17.88
CA ARG A 287 3.31 -7.61 -17.38
C ARG A 287 3.23 -7.83 -15.86
N GLY A 288 2.34 -7.14 -15.16
CA GLY A 288 2.18 -7.23 -13.69
C GLY A 288 3.31 -6.59 -12.87
N ALA A 289 4.08 -5.66 -13.46
CA ALA A 289 5.14 -4.94 -12.77
C ALA A 289 4.59 -3.75 -11.94
N PHE A 290 3.62 -4.02 -11.07
CA PHE A 290 2.86 -2.98 -10.37
C PHE A 290 3.74 -2.11 -9.45
N ALA A 291 4.72 -2.70 -8.76
CA ALA A 291 5.66 -1.96 -7.91
C ALA A 291 6.57 -0.97 -8.67
N GLU A 292 6.56 -0.98 -10.01
CA GLU A 292 7.36 -0.06 -10.84
C GLU A 292 6.53 1.10 -11.43
N ILE A 293 5.18 0.99 -11.43
CA ILE A 293 4.30 1.94 -12.14
C ILE A 293 4.34 3.35 -11.56
N PHE A 294 4.68 3.49 -10.28
CA PHE A 294 4.74 4.79 -9.61
C PHE A 294 5.74 5.75 -10.29
N ILE A 295 6.82 5.22 -10.88
CA ILE A 295 7.85 6.05 -11.51
C ILE A 295 7.25 6.80 -12.71
N PRO A 296 6.75 6.14 -13.76
CA PRO A 296 6.18 6.86 -14.89
C PRO A 296 4.92 7.65 -14.52
N ALA A 297 4.11 7.17 -13.56
CA ALA A 297 2.95 7.90 -13.05
C ALA A 297 3.34 9.26 -12.44
N LEU A 298 4.29 9.28 -11.50
CA LEU A 298 4.74 10.50 -10.85
C LEU A 298 5.52 11.42 -11.80
N GLN A 299 6.28 10.86 -12.75
CA GLN A 299 6.92 11.65 -13.80
C GLN A 299 5.89 12.38 -14.66
N ALA A 300 4.84 11.68 -15.12
CA ALA A 300 3.77 12.28 -15.91
C ALA A 300 2.99 13.35 -15.13
N LYS A 301 2.79 13.15 -13.83
CA LYS A 301 2.21 14.14 -12.92
C LYS A 301 3.03 15.44 -12.92
N GLU A 302 4.35 15.38 -12.78
CA GLU A 302 5.21 16.58 -12.82
C GLU A 302 5.11 17.30 -14.18
N LEU A 303 5.10 16.55 -15.28
CA LEU A 303 4.92 17.10 -16.63
C LEU A 303 3.53 17.76 -16.81
N ALA A 304 2.47 17.12 -16.32
CA ALA A 304 1.11 17.63 -16.42
C ALA A 304 0.90 18.90 -15.59
N LEU A 305 1.51 18.98 -14.40
CA LEU A 305 1.51 20.19 -13.58
C LEU A 305 2.22 21.35 -14.31
N ALA A 306 3.37 21.09 -14.93
CA ALA A 306 4.05 22.10 -15.75
C ALA A 306 3.23 22.53 -16.98
N LEU A 307 2.45 21.63 -17.56
CA LEU A 307 1.57 21.92 -18.70
C LEU A 307 0.41 22.84 -18.32
N ASN A 308 -0.15 22.66 -17.12
CA ASN A 308 -1.25 23.47 -16.59
C ASN A 308 -0.90 24.97 -16.50
N ASP A 309 0.37 25.30 -16.38
CA ASP A 309 0.87 26.67 -16.34
C ASP A 309 1.15 27.27 -17.73
N ARG A 310 0.92 26.48 -18.81
CA ARG A 310 1.25 26.83 -20.21
C ARG A 310 0.05 26.75 -21.15
N THR A 311 -1.12 27.13 -20.66
CA THR A 311 -2.39 27.05 -21.41
C THR A 311 -2.80 28.37 -22.06
N GLU A 312 -2.00 29.44 -21.93
CA GLU A 312 -2.37 30.81 -22.33
C GLU A 312 -2.66 30.99 -23.83
N ASN A 313 -2.06 30.14 -24.67
CA ASN A 313 -2.24 30.19 -26.13
C ASN A 313 -3.42 29.32 -26.63
N LEU A 314 -4.11 28.60 -25.73
CA LEU A 314 -5.24 27.76 -26.06
C LEU A 314 -6.58 28.54 -26.02
N SER A 315 -7.60 28.02 -26.70
CA SER A 315 -8.96 28.54 -26.58
C SER A 315 -9.49 28.37 -25.15
N MET A 316 -10.48 29.16 -24.72
CA MET A 316 -11.07 28.99 -23.37
C MET A 316 -11.62 27.58 -23.12
N GLN A 317 -12.12 26.92 -24.16
CA GLN A 317 -12.60 25.55 -24.08
C GLN A 317 -11.43 24.59 -23.85
N ASP A 318 -10.41 24.64 -24.71
CA ASP A 318 -9.21 23.80 -24.60
C ASP A 318 -8.45 24.03 -23.28
N GLN A 319 -8.42 25.26 -22.77
CA GLN A 319 -7.87 25.56 -21.44
C GLN A 319 -8.60 24.82 -20.32
N ASN A 320 -9.94 24.75 -20.39
CA ASN A 320 -10.74 24.05 -19.40
C ASN A 320 -10.56 22.53 -19.52
N ASP A 321 -10.53 22.01 -20.76
CA ASP A 321 -10.32 20.59 -21.03
C ASP A 321 -8.96 20.13 -20.48
N VAL A 322 -7.88 20.88 -20.74
CA VAL A 322 -6.54 20.59 -20.20
C VAL A 322 -6.52 20.66 -18.67
N LYS A 323 -7.15 21.68 -18.05
CA LYS A 323 -7.21 21.79 -16.58
C LYS A 323 -7.93 20.61 -15.94
N ILE A 324 -9.00 20.12 -16.54
CA ILE A 324 -9.74 18.94 -16.05
C ILE A 324 -8.87 17.70 -16.21
N ALA A 325 -8.29 17.49 -17.40
CA ALA A 325 -7.42 16.36 -17.68
C ALA A 325 -6.21 16.33 -16.72
N VAL A 326 -5.52 17.44 -16.49
CA VAL A 326 -4.41 17.52 -15.53
C VAL A 326 -4.86 17.13 -14.12
N ARG A 327 -6.02 17.58 -13.64
CA ARG A 327 -6.52 17.19 -12.31
C ARG A 327 -6.77 15.69 -12.21
N HIS A 328 -7.37 15.09 -13.23
CA HIS A 328 -7.61 13.64 -13.29
C HIS A 328 -6.29 12.87 -13.33
N LEU A 329 -5.36 13.28 -14.19
CA LEU A 329 -4.03 12.67 -14.30
C LEU A 329 -3.28 12.73 -12.97
N VAL A 330 -3.25 13.89 -12.31
CA VAL A 330 -2.56 14.06 -11.03
C VAL A 330 -3.17 13.15 -9.95
N ARG A 331 -4.50 13.10 -9.85
CA ARG A 331 -5.17 12.22 -8.88
C ARG A 331 -4.89 10.74 -9.19
N ALA A 332 -4.98 10.35 -10.45
CA ALA A 332 -4.74 8.98 -10.87
C ALA A 332 -3.27 8.58 -10.66
N ALA A 333 -2.31 9.48 -10.87
CA ALA A 333 -0.90 9.21 -10.63
C ALA A 333 -0.60 8.88 -9.16
N TRP A 334 -1.22 9.59 -8.21
CA TRP A 334 -1.11 9.27 -6.78
C TRP A 334 -1.81 7.96 -6.41
N LEU A 335 -2.92 7.63 -7.07
CA LEU A 335 -3.58 6.34 -6.88
C LEU A 335 -2.72 5.19 -7.44
N LEU A 336 -2.06 5.37 -8.57
CA LEU A 336 -1.16 4.38 -9.16
C LEU A 336 0.10 4.16 -8.30
N ASP A 337 0.63 5.22 -7.68
CA ASP A 337 1.70 5.13 -6.68
C ASP A 337 1.27 4.22 -5.52
N TRP A 338 0.12 4.51 -4.91
CA TRP A 338 -0.40 3.72 -3.79
C TRP A 338 -0.80 2.29 -4.19
N TYR A 339 -1.61 2.11 -5.23
CA TYR A 339 -2.12 0.81 -5.65
C TYR A 339 -1.05 -0.09 -6.26
N GLY A 340 0.02 0.50 -6.83
CA GLY A 340 1.15 -0.23 -7.35
C GLY A 340 1.84 -1.10 -6.28
N ASP A 341 1.93 -0.57 -5.05
CA ASP A 341 2.49 -1.31 -3.92
C ASP A 341 1.55 -2.42 -3.44
N LEU A 342 0.23 -2.24 -3.52
CA LEU A 342 -0.74 -3.20 -2.99
C LEU A 342 -0.92 -4.47 -3.83
N GLY A 343 -0.46 -4.45 -5.09
CA GLY A 343 -0.55 -5.61 -5.97
C GLY A 343 -1.97 -5.95 -6.44
N ASN A 344 -2.95 -5.08 -6.26
CA ASN A 344 -4.33 -5.30 -6.71
C ASN A 344 -4.51 -4.78 -8.15
N LYS A 345 -4.56 -5.71 -9.11
CA LYS A 345 -4.68 -5.39 -10.55
C LYS A 345 -5.95 -4.62 -10.87
N GLN A 346 -7.06 -4.89 -10.19
CA GLN A 346 -8.33 -4.21 -10.43
C GLN A 346 -8.24 -2.72 -10.05
N GLN A 347 -7.65 -2.41 -8.89
CA GLN A 347 -7.41 -1.04 -8.45
C GLN A 347 -6.43 -0.31 -9.36
N VAL A 348 -5.33 -0.97 -9.74
CA VAL A 348 -4.34 -0.44 -10.68
C VAL A 348 -4.98 -0.13 -12.05
N SER A 349 -5.74 -1.07 -12.61
CA SER A 349 -6.44 -0.88 -13.90
C SER A 349 -7.45 0.26 -13.83
N GLY A 350 -8.28 0.33 -12.79
CA GLY A 350 -9.25 1.42 -12.64
C GLY A 350 -8.59 2.80 -12.50
N ALA A 351 -7.47 2.91 -11.78
CA ALA A 351 -6.69 4.15 -11.71
C ALA A 351 -6.03 4.48 -13.06
N TYR A 352 -5.53 3.48 -13.77
CA TYR A 352 -4.94 3.64 -15.11
C TYR A 352 -5.96 4.10 -16.15
N ASP A 353 -7.19 3.60 -16.14
CA ASP A 353 -8.22 4.04 -17.09
C ASP A 353 -8.47 5.56 -17.01
N VAL A 354 -8.48 6.11 -15.79
CA VAL A 354 -8.58 7.56 -15.55
C VAL A 354 -7.32 8.28 -16.03
N PHE A 355 -6.14 7.73 -15.73
CA PHE A 355 -4.85 8.28 -16.15
C PHE A 355 -4.73 8.35 -17.68
N GLY A 356 -4.92 7.22 -18.37
CA GLY A 356 -4.79 7.09 -19.82
C GLY A 356 -5.82 7.91 -20.58
N SER A 357 -7.06 7.99 -20.06
CA SER A 357 -8.07 8.90 -20.60
C SER A 357 -7.64 10.36 -20.51
N ALA A 358 -7.07 10.77 -19.37
CA ALA A 358 -6.57 12.14 -19.20
C ALA A 358 -5.34 12.45 -20.07
N ALA A 359 -4.40 11.51 -20.19
CA ALA A 359 -3.23 11.63 -21.07
C ALA A 359 -3.66 11.74 -22.55
N SER A 360 -4.65 10.95 -22.95
CA SER A 360 -5.24 10.99 -24.29
C SER A 360 -5.91 12.34 -24.58
N GLU A 361 -6.65 12.89 -23.60
CA GLU A 361 -7.32 14.18 -23.74
C GLU A 361 -6.33 15.35 -23.88
N ILE A 362 -5.25 15.35 -23.09
CA ILE A 362 -4.13 16.29 -23.25
C ILE A 362 -3.56 16.19 -24.67
N SER A 363 -3.28 14.97 -25.12
CA SER A 363 -2.71 14.72 -26.45
C SER A 363 -3.65 15.18 -27.57
N ARG A 364 -4.97 15.01 -27.41
CA ARG A 364 -5.99 15.48 -28.36
C ARG A 364 -5.98 17.00 -28.50
N VAL A 365 -6.01 17.73 -27.38
CA VAL A 365 -6.04 19.19 -27.39
C VAL A 365 -4.82 19.75 -28.12
N TYR A 366 -3.62 19.34 -27.72
CA TYR A 366 -2.37 19.85 -28.31
C TYR A 366 -2.04 19.25 -29.69
N GLY A 367 -2.60 18.08 -30.03
CA GLY A 367 -2.49 17.48 -31.37
C GLY A 367 -3.37 18.18 -32.40
N SER A 368 -4.46 18.81 -31.98
CA SER A 368 -5.38 19.58 -32.84
C SER A 368 -4.90 21.00 -33.17
N THR A 369 -3.85 21.49 -32.51
CA THR A 369 -3.30 22.85 -32.66
C THR A 369 -2.20 22.97 -33.72
N ARG A 370 -2.02 21.97 -34.61
CA ARG A 370 -1.02 22.00 -35.69
C ARG A 370 -1.52 22.64 -36.98
#